data_AF-A0AAD9RFL2-F1
#
_entry.id   AF-A0AAD9RFL2-F1
#
_cell.length_a   1.000
_cell.length_b   1.000
_cell.length_c   1.000
_cell.angle_alpha   90.00
_cell.angle_beta   90.00
_cell.angle_gamma   90.00
#
_symmetry.space_group_name_H-M   'P 1'
#
loop_
_entity.id
_entity.type
_entity.pdbx_description
1 polymer ?
#
loop_
_entity_poly.entity_id
_entity_poly.type
_entity_poly.pdbx_seq_one_letter_code
_entity_poly.pdbx_strand_id
1 'polypeptide(L)'
;MYINKPKSCFVCGEVTTKSTRRNIIALLEEAYKEYFEIELGDQDKGWAPHISCTKCFITLLRCKKNKKYKMPFNVPVVWREPSDHATNCYFCLTNITGFNRKNKRQIVYPNVPSAIKPVLTQEDALSLLCSSSMQYTVNNQEDTLSEEETFESSLEKQAHLINQAELNDLVRDLNLTKDKAELLVSRLQGWNLLSSDVKLSVFRNRNQG
;
A
#
# COMPACT_ATOMS: atom_id res chain seq x y z
N MET A 1 -26.80 -17.52 -11.33
CA MET A 1 -25.44 -18.10 -11.30
C MET A 1 -24.44 -17.03 -11.71
N TYR A 2 -23.44 -16.77 -10.89
CA TYR A 2 -22.55 -15.62 -11.07
C TYR A 2 -21.35 -15.95 -11.96
N ILE A 3 -21.56 -15.95 -13.28
CA ILE A 3 -20.48 -16.20 -14.24
C ILE A 3 -19.62 -14.92 -14.33
N ASN A 4 -18.30 -15.04 -14.12
CA ASN A 4 -17.31 -13.96 -14.20
C ASN A 4 -17.50 -12.77 -13.22
N LYS A 5 -17.66 -13.04 -11.92
CA LYS A 5 -17.68 -11.97 -10.90
C LYS A 5 -16.44 -11.06 -10.99
N PRO A 6 -16.59 -9.72 -11.04
CA PRO A 6 -15.51 -8.82 -10.72
C PRO A 6 -14.89 -9.22 -9.38
N LYS A 7 -13.58 -9.34 -9.38
CA LYS A 7 -12.84 -9.69 -8.17
C LYS A 7 -12.61 -8.43 -7.37
N SER A 8 -13.59 -8.05 -6.56
CA SER A 8 -13.57 -6.82 -5.77
C SER A 8 -12.93 -7.00 -4.40
N CYS A 9 -12.38 -5.92 -3.87
CA CYS A 9 -11.82 -5.87 -2.52
C CYS A 9 -12.96 -5.88 -1.49
N PHE A 10 -12.86 -6.76 -0.49
CA PHE A 10 -13.80 -6.81 0.62
C PHE A 10 -13.88 -5.48 1.39
N VAL A 11 -12.72 -4.84 1.64
CA VAL A 11 -12.64 -3.64 2.48
C VAL A 11 -13.19 -2.39 1.78
N CYS A 12 -12.79 -2.11 0.54
CA CYS A 12 -13.15 -0.88 -0.18
C CYS A 12 -14.12 -1.06 -1.36
N GLY A 13 -14.48 -2.28 -1.73
CA GLY A 13 -15.41 -2.57 -2.83
C GLY A 13 -14.82 -2.44 -4.22
N GLU A 14 -13.65 -1.81 -4.38
CA GLU A 14 -13.05 -1.63 -5.69
C GLU A 14 -12.63 -2.96 -6.34
N VAL A 15 -12.78 -3.04 -7.65
CA VAL A 15 -12.26 -4.16 -8.46
C VAL A 15 -10.75 -4.32 -8.22
N THR A 16 -10.23 -5.54 -8.24
CA THR A 16 -8.80 -5.83 -8.12
C THR A 16 -8.25 -6.42 -9.40
N THR A 17 -7.02 -6.04 -9.74
CA THR A 17 -6.23 -6.74 -10.76
C THR A 17 -5.48 -7.90 -10.12
N LYS A 18 -5.01 -8.87 -10.93
CA LYS A 18 -4.20 -10.00 -10.42
C LYS A 18 -3.00 -9.53 -9.57
N SER A 19 -2.30 -8.48 -10.00
CA SER A 19 -1.14 -7.92 -9.27
C SER A 19 -1.48 -7.21 -7.96
N THR A 20 -2.69 -6.65 -7.85
CA THR A 20 -3.14 -5.87 -6.69
C THR A 20 -4.05 -6.65 -5.76
N ARG A 21 -4.25 -7.94 -6.01
CA ARG A 21 -5.05 -8.83 -5.17
C ARG A 21 -4.21 -9.40 -4.04
N ARG A 22 -4.81 -9.52 -2.87
CA ARG A 22 -4.29 -10.20 -1.69
C ARG A 22 -5.37 -11.14 -1.15
N ASN A 23 -4.94 -12.29 -0.65
CA ASN A 23 -5.83 -13.17 0.09
C ASN A 23 -6.14 -12.52 1.43
N ILE A 24 -7.35 -12.78 1.93
CA ILE A 24 -7.69 -12.49 3.31
C ILE A 24 -7.05 -13.61 4.14
N ILE A 25 -6.23 -13.21 5.13
CA ILE A 25 -5.48 -14.10 6.03
C ILE A 25 -5.72 -13.60 7.45
N ALA A 26 -5.45 -14.44 8.46
CA ALA A 26 -5.66 -14.12 9.88
C ALA A 26 -5.08 -12.75 10.28
N LEU A 27 -3.87 -12.42 9.84
CA LEU A 27 -3.25 -11.12 10.14
C LEU A 27 -4.08 -9.92 9.62
N LEU A 28 -4.71 -10.05 8.45
CA LEU A 28 -5.59 -9.03 7.92
C LEU A 28 -6.92 -8.98 8.67
N GLU A 29 -7.48 -10.13 9.04
CA GLU A 29 -8.73 -10.24 9.80
C GLU A 29 -8.59 -9.55 11.16
N GLU A 30 -7.48 -9.81 11.88
CA GLU A 30 -7.16 -9.14 13.13
C GLU A 30 -7.04 -7.62 12.96
N ALA A 31 -6.29 -7.18 11.94
CA ALA A 31 -6.11 -5.75 11.68
C ALA A 31 -7.41 -5.06 11.24
N TYR A 32 -8.29 -5.78 10.53
CA TYR A 32 -9.61 -5.30 10.15
C TYR A 32 -10.50 -5.13 11.38
N LYS A 33 -10.55 -6.14 12.25
CA LYS A 33 -11.32 -6.12 13.50
C LYS A 33 -10.84 -5.00 14.44
N GLU A 34 -9.53 -4.85 14.61
CA GLU A 34 -8.96 -3.82 15.45
C GLU A 34 -9.24 -2.40 14.92
N TYR A 35 -9.23 -2.21 13.59
CA TYR A 35 -9.42 -0.89 12.99
C TYR A 35 -10.89 -0.48 12.89
N PHE A 36 -11.78 -1.40 12.48
CA PHE A 36 -13.19 -1.12 12.23
C PHE A 36 -14.12 -1.55 13.37
N GLU A 37 -13.58 -2.24 14.39
CA GLU A 37 -14.34 -2.79 15.52
C GLU A 37 -15.45 -3.77 15.10
N ILE A 38 -15.27 -4.42 13.93
CA ILE A 38 -16.24 -5.34 13.33
C ILE A 38 -15.52 -6.60 12.85
N GLU A 39 -16.13 -7.77 13.06
CA GLU A 39 -15.62 -9.05 12.57
C GLU A 39 -15.71 -9.15 11.04
N LEU A 40 -14.70 -9.77 10.43
CA LEU A 40 -14.68 -10.02 8.99
C LEU A 40 -15.60 -11.20 8.66
N GLY A 41 -16.86 -10.91 8.38
CA GLY A 41 -17.91 -11.91 8.13
C GLY A 41 -18.02 -12.42 6.68
N ASP A 42 -18.94 -13.37 6.51
CA ASP A 42 -19.46 -13.87 5.23
C ASP A 42 -18.41 -14.43 4.25
N GLN A 43 -17.24 -14.84 4.75
CA GLN A 43 -16.18 -15.42 3.93
C GLN A 43 -16.49 -16.81 3.39
N ASP A 44 -17.54 -17.46 3.89
CA ASP A 44 -18.13 -18.69 3.36
C ASP A 44 -19.21 -18.40 2.29
N LYS A 45 -19.67 -17.15 2.18
CA LYS A 45 -20.77 -16.77 1.30
C LYS A 45 -20.26 -16.39 -0.07
N GLY A 46 -20.70 -17.12 -1.09
CA GLY A 46 -20.31 -16.84 -2.47
C GLY A 46 -20.68 -15.44 -2.94
N TRP A 47 -21.67 -14.76 -2.33
CA TRP A 47 -22.08 -13.38 -2.67
C TRP A 47 -21.18 -12.29 -2.07
N ALA A 48 -20.28 -12.62 -1.14
CA ALA A 48 -19.30 -11.68 -0.61
C ALA A 48 -17.96 -11.78 -1.36
N PRO A 49 -17.12 -10.74 -1.38
CA PRO A 49 -15.75 -10.87 -1.86
C PRO A 49 -14.85 -11.59 -0.86
N HIS A 50 -13.93 -12.43 -1.36
CA HIS A 50 -12.99 -13.21 -0.54
C HIS A 50 -11.54 -12.73 -0.62
N ILE A 51 -11.34 -11.50 -1.09
CA ILE A 51 -10.02 -10.95 -1.39
C ILE A 51 -9.95 -9.49 -0.98
N SER A 52 -8.75 -9.03 -0.65
CA SER A 52 -8.46 -7.63 -0.40
C SER A 52 -7.57 -7.06 -1.51
N CYS A 53 -7.59 -5.74 -1.70
CA CYS A 53 -6.60 -5.08 -2.55
C CYS A 53 -5.33 -4.78 -1.76
N THR A 54 -4.19 -4.69 -2.44
CA THR A 54 -2.89 -4.37 -1.82
C THR A 54 -2.93 -3.08 -1.02
N LYS A 55 -3.69 -2.07 -1.45
CA LYS A 55 -3.82 -0.80 -0.73
C LYS A 55 -4.46 -1.02 0.64
N CYS A 56 -5.67 -1.59 0.68
CA CYS A 56 -6.36 -1.88 1.94
C CYS A 56 -5.55 -2.81 2.85
N PHE A 57 -4.94 -3.86 2.28
CA PHE A 57 -4.09 -4.79 3.01
C PHE A 57 -2.95 -4.07 3.72
N ILE A 58 -2.13 -3.31 2.97
CA ILE A 58 -0.97 -2.61 3.54
C ILE A 58 -1.42 -1.52 4.52
N THR A 59 -2.46 -0.75 4.18
CA THR A 59 -2.93 0.32 5.07
C THR A 59 -3.40 -0.24 6.40
N LEU A 60 -4.24 -1.27 6.43
CA LEU A 60 -4.70 -1.87 7.70
C LEU A 60 -3.55 -2.40 8.55
N LEU A 61 -2.61 -3.13 7.94
CA LEU A 61 -1.43 -3.62 8.68
C LEU A 61 -0.55 -2.48 9.22
N ARG A 62 -0.45 -1.36 8.49
CA ARG A 62 0.25 -0.18 8.97
C ARG A 62 -0.49 0.51 10.11
N CYS A 63 -1.83 0.60 10.04
CA CYS A 63 -2.65 1.17 11.11
C CYS A 63 -2.48 0.37 12.41
N LYS A 64 -2.48 -0.97 12.31
CA LYS A 64 -2.24 -1.87 13.45
C LYS A 64 -0.87 -1.65 14.10
N LYS A 65 0.18 -1.43 13.30
CA LYS A 65 1.54 -1.16 13.81
C LYS A 65 1.71 0.26 14.33
N ASN A 66 1.07 1.23 13.69
CA ASN A 66 1.20 2.64 14.00
C ASN A 66 -0.11 3.36 13.67
N LYS A 67 -0.79 3.84 14.72
CA LYS A 67 -2.09 4.52 14.64
C LYS A 67 -2.07 5.87 13.89
N LYS A 68 -0.89 6.36 13.47
CA LYS A 68 -0.75 7.52 12.58
C LYS A 68 -1.34 7.25 11.18
N TYR A 69 -1.29 6.01 10.71
CA TYR A 69 -1.93 5.66 9.45
C TYR A 69 -3.42 5.48 9.65
N LYS A 70 -4.21 5.98 8.71
CA LYS A 70 -5.67 5.83 8.70
C LYS A 70 -6.16 5.40 7.32
N MET A 71 -7.21 4.59 7.32
CA MET A 71 -8.02 4.36 6.14
C MET A 71 -8.74 5.68 5.75
N PRO A 72 -9.04 5.89 4.46
CA PRO A 72 -9.76 7.09 4.01
C PRO A 72 -11.26 7.05 4.35
N PHE A 73 -11.70 6.08 5.14
CA PHE A 73 -13.05 5.83 5.63
C PHE A 73 -12.93 5.09 6.96
N ASN A 74 -13.96 5.21 7.80
CA ASN A 74 -14.06 4.52 9.08
C ASN A 74 -15.16 3.45 9.08
N VAL A 75 -16.00 3.41 8.05
CA VAL A 75 -16.92 2.30 7.77
C VAL A 75 -16.50 1.65 6.46
N PRO A 76 -16.13 0.35 6.44
CA PRO A 76 -15.77 -0.36 5.22
C PRO A 76 -17.03 -0.65 4.37
N VAL A 77 -16.86 -1.29 3.21
CA VAL A 77 -18.03 -1.76 2.46
C VAL A 77 -18.85 -2.72 3.31
N VAL A 78 -20.15 -2.47 3.39
CA VAL A 78 -21.11 -3.40 3.99
C VAL A 78 -21.68 -4.27 2.89
N TRP A 79 -21.35 -5.55 2.92
CA TRP A 79 -21.83 -6.55 1.97
C TRP A 79 -23.13 -7.19 2.48
N ARG A 80 -24.07 -7.41 1.58
CA ARG A 80 -25.33 -8.13 1.86
C ARG A 80 -25.66 -9.04 0.69
N GLU A 81 -26.42 -10.09 0.96
CA GLU A 81 -26.94 -10.95 -0.09
C GLU A 81 -27.84 -10.14 -1.05
N PRO A 82 -27.59 -10.17 -2.37
CA PRO A 82 -28.45 -9.46 -3.31
C PRO A 82 -29.81 -10.14 -3.42
N SER A 83 -30.89 -9.35 -3.39
CA SER A 83 -32.26 -9.84 -3.62
C SER A 83 -32.44 -10.43 -5.03
N ASP A 84 -31.73 -9.86 -6.00
CA ASP A 84 -31.81 -10.22 -7.41
C ASP A 84 -30.55 -9.79 -8.17
N HIS A 85 -30.36 -10.37 -9.34
CA HIS A 85 -29.20 -10.10 -10.18
C HIS A 85 -29.34 -8.87 -11.09
N ALA A 86 -30.55 -8.33 -11.26
CA ALA A 86 -30.85 -7.29 -12.24
C ALA A 86 -30.70 -5.87 -11.69
N THR A 87 -31.02 -5.67 -10.41
CA THR A 87 -31.14 -4.34 -9.78
C THR A 87 -30.36 -4.23 -8.47
N ASN A 88 -30.15 -5.34 -7.76
CA ASN A 88 -29.47 -5.31 -6.47
C ASN A 88 -28.06 -5.88 -6.50
N CYS A 89 -27.70 -6.78 -7.41
CA CYS A 89 -26.37 -7.40 -7.44
C CYS A 89 -25.24 -6.44 -7.82
N TYR A 90 -24.43 -6.03 -6.83
CA TYR A 90 -23.25 -5.16 -7.03
C TYR A 90 -22.30 -5.69 -8.12
N PHE A 91 -22.00 -6.99 -8.08
CA PHE A 91 -21.10 -7.61 -9.04
C PHE A 91 -21.66 -7.64 -10.46
N CYS A 92 -22.97 -7.82 -10.60
CA CYS A 92 -23.66 -7.91 -11.88
C CYS A 92 -23.75 -6.53 -12.54
N LEU A 93 -23.97 -5.50 -11.72
CA LEU A 93 -24.10 -4.11 -12.15
C LEU A 93 -22.76 -3.38 -12.34
N THR A 94 -21.67 -3.92 -11.79
CA THR A 94 -20.32 -3.34 -11.98
C THR A 94 -19.77 -3.77 -13.35
N ASN A 95 -19.90 -2.89 -14.36
CA ASN A 95 -19.33 -3.15 -15.68
C ASN A 95 -17.81 -3.00 -15.65
N ILE A 96 -17.10 -4.10 -15.88
CA ILE A 96 -15.63 -4.16 -15.94
C ILE A 96 -15.09 -4.37 -17.36
N THR A 97 -15.97 -4.47 -18.36
CA THR A 97 -15.58 -4.72 -19.75
C THR A 97 -14.83 -3.52 -20.31
N GLY A 98 -13.67 -3.75 -20.93
CA GLY A 98 -12.84 -2.70 -21.51
C GLY A 98 -11.94 -1.94 -20.51
N PHE A 99 -12.02 -2.27 -19.22
CA PHE A 99 -11.15 -1.67 -18.21
C PHE A 99 -9.85 -2.46 -18.01
N ASN A 100 -8.75 -1.73 -17.89
CA ASN A 100 -7.40 -2.18 -17.62
C ASN A 100 -6.80 -1.34 -16.48
N ARG A 101 -5.53 -1.60 -16.12
CA ARG A 101 -4.87 -0.91 -15.01
C ARG A 101 -4.82 0.62 -15.17
N LYS A 102 -4.75 1.14 -16.40
CA LYS A 102 -4.62 2.58 -16.69
C LYS A 102 -5.95 3.32 -16.52
N ASN A 103 -7.06 2.74 -16.99
CA ASN A 103 -8.38 3.36 -16.94
C ASN A 103 -9.29 2.80 -15.81
N LYS A 104 -8.79 1.91 -14.94
CA LYS A 104 -9.53 1.35 -13.79
C LYS A 104 -10.28 2.40 -12.96
N ARG A 105 -9.71 3.61 -12.82
CA ARG A 105 -10.32 4.71 -12.06
C ARG A 105 -11.65 5.20 -12.64
N GLN A 106 -11.92 4.90 -13.91
CA GLN A 106 -13.16 5.25 -14.61
C GLN A 106 -14.27 4.21 -14.41
N ILE A 107 -14.00 3.09 -13.70
CA ILE A 107 -15.04 2.12 -13.35
C ILE A 107 -16.05 2.81 -12.44
N VAL A 108 -17.31 2.81 -12.88
CA VAL A 108 -18.43 3.33 -12.09
C VAL A 108 -18.97 2.19 -11.22
N TYR A 109 -18.99 2.43 -9.91
CA TYR A 109 -19.50 1.47 -8.94
C TYR A 109 -20.96 1.80 -8.59
N PRO A 110 -21.88 0.82 -8.72
CA PRO A 110 -23.29 1.03 -8.44
C PRO A 110 -23.52 1.34 -6.96
N ASN A 111 -24.56 2.10 -6.66
CA ASN A 111 -25.02 2.32 -5.29
C ASN A 111 -26.25 1.44 -5.06
N VAL A 112 -26.05 0.26 -4.47
CA VAL A 112 -27.08 -0.77 -4.31
C VAL A 112 -27.06 -1.38 -2.90
N PRO A 113 -28.20 -1.87 -2.39
CA PRO A 113 -28.27 -2.43 -1.04
C PRO A 113 -27.33 -3.62 -0.77
N SER A 114 -26.95 -4.40 -1.79
CA SER A 114 -26.02 -5.53 -1.63
C SER A 114 -24.58 -5.13 -1.34
N ALA A 115 -24.19 -3.88 -1.61
CA ALA A 115 -22.86 -3.37 -1.33
C ALA A 115 -22.93 -1.86 -1.06
N ILE A 116 -23.07 -1.52 0.22
CA ILE A 116 -23.09 -0.12 0.66
C ILE A 116 -21.65 0.40 0.66
N LYS A 117 -21.41 1.50 -0.05
CA LYS A 117 -20.06 2.07 -0.22
C LYS A 117 -19.44 2.44 1.12
N PRO A 118 -18.10 2.46 1.21
CA PRO A 118 -17.42 2.90 2.42
C PRO A 118 -17.82 4.34 2.75
N VAL A 119 -18.02 4.61 4.03
CA VAL A 119 -18.41 5.93 4.53
C VAL A 119 -17.31 6.45 5.45
N LEU A 120 -17.02 7.74 5.34
CA LEU A 120 -16.24 8.47 6.31
C LEU A 120 -17.22 9.27 7.17
N THR A 121 -17.23 9.05 8.48
CA THR A 121 -18.07 9.85 9.39
C THR A 121 -17.65 11.32 9.36
N GLN A 122 -18.62 12.22 9.52
CA GLN A 122 -18.45 13.67 9.43
C GLN A 122 -17.37 14.22 10.38
N GLU A 123 -17.24 13.63 11.58
CA GLU A 123 -16.21 13.97 12.57
C GLU A 123 -14.78 13.66 12.08
N ASP A 124 -14.60 12.54 11.39
CA ASP A 124 -13.31 12.14 10.82
C ASP A 124 -13.02 12.88 9.50
N ALA A 125 -14.06 13.23 8.73
CA ALA A 125 -13.92 14.05 7.53
C ALA A 125 -13.31 15.42 7.84
N LEU A 126 -13.77 16.06 8.92
CA LEU A 126 -13.21 17.34 9.39
C LEU A 126 -11.74 17.18 9.83
N SER A 127 -11.41 16.08 10.50
CA SER A 127 -10.04 15.77 10.94
C SER A 127 -9.07 15.52 9.77
N LEU A 128 -9.52 14.91 8.67
CA LEU A 128 -8.71 14.73 7.45
C LEU A 128 -8.50 16.03 6.67
N LEU A 129 -9.49 16.93 6.67
CA LEU A 129 -9.40 18.23 6.01
C LEU A 129 -8.37 19.16 6.70
N CYS A 130 -8.34 19.15 8.04
CA CYS A 130 -7.33 19.90 8.80
C CYS A 130 -5.90 19.38 8.59
N SER A 131 -5.72 18.11 8.26
CA SER A 131 -4.40 17.54 7.94
C SER A 131 -3.87 17.95 6.56
N SER A 132 -4.72 18.55 5.71
CA SER A 132 -4.39 18.90 4.32
C SER A 132 -4.06 20.38 4.12
N SER A 133 -4.14 21.23 5.16
CA SER A 133 -3.80 22.65 5.08
C SER A 133 -2.46 22.98 5.74
N MET A 134 -1.35 22.56 5.15
CA MET A 134 -0.07 23.24 5.32
C MET A 134 0.72 23.15 4.00
N GLN A 135 0.65 24.21 3.20
CA GLN A 135 1.61 24.46 2.11
C GLN A 135 2.64 25.49 2.59
N TYR A 136 3.90 25.06 2.56
CA TYR A 136 5.15 25.79 2.33
C TYR A 136 5.39 27.17 2.99
N THR A 137 6.38 27.20 3.89
CA THR A 137 7.50 28.16 3.82
C THR A 137 8.80 27.50 4.28
N VAL A 138 9.87 27.81 3.55
CA VAL A 138 11.29 27.45 3.76
C VAL A 138 11.84 28.16 5.00
N ASN A 139 12.54 27.45 5.89
CA ASN A 139 13.84 27.92 6.40
C ASN A 139 14.62 26.82 7.15
N ASN A 140 15.93 26.79 6.88
CA ASN A 140 16.94 26.03 7.59
C ASN A 140 17.03 26.43 9.07
N GLN A 141 17.25 25.46 9.95
CA GLN A 141 18.27 25.53 11.00
C GLN A 141 18.51 24.15 11.61
N GLU A 142 19.80 23.79 11.67
CA GLU A 142 20.34 22.68 12.44
C GLU A 142 19.98 22.84 13.91
N ASP A 143 19.66 21.75 14.59
CA ASP A 143 20.05 21.61 16.00
C ASP A 143 20.39 20.15 16.28
N THR A 144 21.61 20.02 16.81
CA THR A 144 22.28 18.81 17.29
C THR A 144 21.88 18.55 18.74
N LEU A 145 22.27 17.38 19.27
CA LEU A 145 22.34 16.93 20.67
C LEU A 145 21.27 15.86 20.99
N SER A 146 21.62 14.57 20.96
CA SER A 146 22.24 13.77 22.05
C SER A 146 21.41 13.89 23.33
N GLU A 147 20.82 12.81 23.84
CA GLU A 147 21.52 11.87 24.71
C GLU A 147 20.91 10.45 24.69
N GLU A 148 21.81 9.50 24.91
CA GLU A 148 21.61 8.06 25.00
C GLU A 148 20.98 7.68 26.35
N GLU A 149 20.01 6.76 26.35
CA GLU A 149 19.92 5.76 27.43
C GLU A 149 19.42 4.40 26.90
N THR A 150 20.18 3.39 27.29
CA THR A 150 20.21 1.98 26.88
C THR A 150 19.00 1.18 27.38
N PHE A 151 18.22 0.59 26.48
CA PHE A 151 17.63 -0.74 26.69
C PHE A 151 17.25 -1.43 25.36
N GLU A 152 17.95 -2.52 25.03
CA GLU A 152 17.72 -3.38 23.88
C GLU A 152 16.32 -4.03 23.88
N SER A 153 15.55 -3.84 22.80
CA SER A 153 14.79 -4.92 22.15
C SER A 153 14.26 -4.48 20.78
N SER A 154 15.08 -4.71 19.75
CA SER A 154 14.70 -5.03 18.36
C SER A 154 13.36 -4.50 17.80
N LEU A 155 13.40 -3.38 17.08
CA LEU A 155 12.96 -3.21 15.67
C LEU A 155 12.81 -1.72 15.28
N GLU A 156 13.86 -0.93 15.44
CA GLU A 156 14.04 0.28 14.63
C GLU A 156 14.87 -0.08 13.40
N LYS A 157 14.25 -0.72 12.40
CA LYS A 157 14.89 -0.78 11.08
C LYS A 157 14.66 0.55 10.40
N GLN A 158 15.52 1.52 10.75
CA GLN A 158 15.86 2.63 9.88
C GLN A 158 16.06 2.06 8.46
N ALA A 159 15.51 2.72 7.44
CA ALA A 159 15.59 2.24 6.07
C ALA A 159 17.06 1.96 5.73
N HIS A 160 17.37 0.69 5.49
CA HIS A 160 18.75 0.26 5.23
C HIS A 160 19.24 0.92 3.94
N LEU A 161 20.26 1.77 4.08
CA LEU A 161 20.95 2.36 2.96
C LEU A 161 22.07 1.41 2.52
N ILE A 162 22.13 1.15 1.22
CA ILE A 162 23.14 0.29 0.63
C ILE A 162 24.49 0.98 0.80
N ASN A 163 25.41 0.30 1.48
CA ASN A 163 26.78 0.79 1.66
C ASN A 163 27.69 0.32 0.52
N GLN A 164 28.95 0.78 0.52
CA GLN A 164 29.90 0.48 -0.57
C GLN A 164 30.22 -1.02 -0.67
N ALA A 165 30.29 -1.75 0.45
CA ALA A 165 30.60 -3.18 0.45
C ALA A 165 29.46 -3.98 -0.16
N GLU A 166 28.22 -3.70 0.26
CA GLU A 166 27.02 -4.34 -0.29
C GLU A 166 26.82 -4.02 -1.77
N LEU A 167 27.12 -2.79 -2.18
CA LEU A 167 27.09 -2.40 -3.58
C LEU A 167 28.12 -3.19 -4.40
N ASN A 168 29.33 -3.38 -3.88
CA ASN A 168 30.37 -4.17 -4.54
C ASN A 168 30.00 -5.65 -4.62
N ASP A 169 29.40 -6.20 -3.56
CA ASP A 169 28.91 -7.57 -3.51
C ASP A 169 27.77 -7.77 -4.51
N LEU A 170 26.81 -6.85 -4.60
CA LEU A 170 25.74 -6.89 -5.61
C LEU A 170 26.29 -6.89 -7.04
N VAL A 171 27.29 -6.06 -7.32
CA VAL A 171 27.94 -6.01 -8.64
C VAL A 171 28.64 -7.34 -8.97
N ARG A 172 29.30 -7.95 -7.98
CA ARG A 172 30.00 -9.22 -8.11
C ARG A 172 29.04 -10.40 -8.29
N ASP A 173 28.02 -10.50 -7.43
CA ASP A 173 27.08 -11.62 -7.39
C ASP A 173 26.18 -11.65 -8.62
N LEU A 174 25.82 -10.48 -9.15
CA LEU A 174 25.06 -10.35 -10.40
C LEU A 174 25.95 -10.37 -11.66
N ASN A 175 27.27 -10.48 -11.48
CA ASN A 175 28.28 -10.50 -12.53
C ASN A 175 28.10 -9.36 -13.56
N LEU A 176 27.89 -8.14 -13.05
CA LEU A 176 27.57 -6.98 -13.90
C LEU A 176 28.80 -6.48 -14.65
N THR A 177 28.61 -6.19 -15.95
CA THR A 177 29.60 -5.43 -16.73
C THR A 177 29.71 -4.00 -16.20
N LYS A 178 30.85 -3.33 -16.45
CA LYS A 178 31.12 -1.97 -15.98
C LYS A 178 29.97 -0.99 -16.25
N ASP A 179 29.49 -0.94 -17.49
CA ASP A 179 28.41 -0.03 -17.89
C ASP A 179 27.08 -0.31 -17.16
N LYS A 180 26.80 -1.59 -16.87
CA LYS A 180 25.61 -2.00 -16.13
C LYS A 180 25.73 -1.71 -14.63
N ALA A 181 26.93 -1.87 -14.07
CA ALA A 181 27.23 -1.49 -12.71
C ALA A 181 27.10 0.03 -12.52
N GLU A 182 27.61 0.84 -13.45
CA GLU A 182 27.45 2.30 -13.43
C GLU A 182 25.97 2.72 -13.52
N LEU A 183 25.18 2.08 -14.40
CA LEU A 183 23.75 2.36 -14.51
C LEU A 183 22.99 1.99 -13.23
N LEU A 184 23.34 0.86 -12.60
CA LEU A 184 22.78 0.45 -11.31
C LEU A 184 23.07 1.49 -10.23
N VAL A 185 24.33 1.93 -10.10
CA VAL A 185 24.75 2.95 -9.13
C VAL A 185 23.98 4.26 -9.36
N SER A 186 23.87 4.71 -10.61
CA SER A 186 23.14 5.92 -10.99
C SER A 186 21.66 5.86 -10.58
N ARG A 187 21.01 4.70 -10.74
CA ARG A 187 19.61 4.49 -10.35
C ARG A 187 19.42 4.45 -8.84
N LEU A 188 20.31 3.75 -8.12
CA LEU A 188 20.27 3.68 -6.65
C LEU A 188 20.51 5.05 -6.01
N GLN A 189 21.40 5.85 -6.60
CA GLN A 189 21.62 7.23 -6.19
C GLN A 189 20.37 8.09 -6.42
N GLY A 190 19.74 8.00 -7.60
CA GLY A 190 18.50 8.74 -7.88
C GLY A 190 17.31 8.34 -7.00
N TRP A 191 17.37 7.18 -6.36
CA TRP A 191 16.36 6.72 -5.39
C TRP A 191 16.71 7.03 -3.93
N ASN A 192 17.82 7.72 -3.67
CA ASN A 192 18.34 7.98 -2.32
C ASN A 192 18.48 6.69 -1.48
N LEU A 193 18.94 5.60 -2.10
CA LEU A 193 19.13 4.30 -1.46
C LEU A 193 20.60 3.98 -1.14
N LEU A 194 21.52 4.90 -1.42
CA LEU A 194 22.94 4.76 -1.09
C LEU A 194 23.24 5.54 0.21
N SER A 195 24.16 5.00 1.02
CA SER A 195 24.71 5.75 2.17
C SER A 195 25.51 6.97 1.69
N SER A 196 25.57 8.03 2.52
CA SER A 196 26.38 9.23 2.27
C SER A 196 27.87 8.93 2.05
N ASP A 197 28.33 7.76 2.50
CA ASP A 197 29.74 7.35 2.47
C ASP A 197 30.14 6.55 1.21
N VAL A 198 29.23 6.37 0.25
CA VAL A 198 29.49 5.63 -0.98
C VAL A 198 30.33 6.47 -1.94
N LYS A 199 31.61 6.10 -2.10
CA LYS A 199 32.54 6.75 -3.03
C LYS A 199 32.24 6.34 -4.47
N LEU A 200 31.46 7.16 -5.17
CA LEU A 200 31.10 7.02 -6.60
C LEU A 200 32.33 6.96 -7.55
N SER A 201 33.53 7.30 -7.06
CA SER A 201 34.77 7.34 -7.85
C SER A 201 35.39 5.97 -8.12
N VAL A 202 34.99 4.91 -7.41
CA VAL A 202 35.60 3.56 -7.56
C VAL A 202 35.26 2.91 -8.91
N PHE A 203 34.11 3.24 -9.49
CA PHE A 203 33.68 2.66 -10.78
C PHE A 203 34.13 3.47 -12.00
N ARG A 204 34.46 4.76 -11.82
CA ARG A 204 34.96 5.63 -12.90
C ARG A 204 36.43 5.37 -13.24
N ASN A 205 37.28 5.04 -12.25
CA ASN A 205 38.74 5.01 -12.42
C ASN A 205 39.35 3.60 -12.41
N ARG A 206 38.83 2.66 -13.20
CA ARG A 206 39.51 1.37 -13.47
C ARG A 206 40.36 1.36 -14.75
N ASN A 207 40.64 2.53 -15.31
CA ASN A 207 41.59 2.72 -16.41
C ASN A 207 42.74 3.60 -15.93
N GLN A 208 43.72 2.99 -15.25
CA GLN A 208 45.15 3.34 -15.31
C GLN A 208 45.90 2.37 -14.39
N GLY A 209 46.68 1.48 -15.01
CA GLY A 209 47.40 0.37 -14.39
C GLY A 209 47.23 -0.89 -15.21
#